data_AF-A0A2U8VQ02-F1
#
_entry.id   AF-A0A2U8VQ02-F1
#
_cell.length_a   1.000
_cell.length_b   1.000
_cell.length_c   1.000
_cell.angle_alpha   90.00
_cell.angle_beta   90.00
_cell.angle_gamma   90.00
#
_symmetry.space_group_name_H-M   'P 1'
#
loop_
_entity.id
_entity.type
_entity.pdbx_description
1 polymer ?
#
loop_
_entity_poly.entity_id
_entity_poly.type
_entity_poly.pdbx_seq_one_letter_code
_entity_poly.pdbx_strand_id
1 'polypeptide(L)'
;MAAAHLDPVLLHPAMLARMSDIERVTTANAAVAVIRSVVPDATDEALRQSLDGLSATGPSLGEWARGWLRRRMSRVPVEPPIPANDPELRLIQGREMADLGRRFQNCAADRVGYVALGSRLYYEWIGFGEPAVAELRSLSGSNGIYFVIEDLKGTRNSEPDAEVAKAICKRFSDAGVLTYRDEAKGHGFGSALRHLLGVWECEFIEPDADISNLLDEAA
;
A
#
# COMPACT_ATOMS: atom_id res chain seq x y z
N MET A 1 4.16 35.27 9.53
CA MET A 1 5.07 34.62 8.56
C MET A 1 4.77 33.13 8.54
N ALA A 2 4.61 32.51 7.37
CA ALA A 2 4.24 31.09 7.25
C ALA A 2 5.18 30.16 8.03
N ALA A 3 6.48 30.47 8.05
CA ALA A 3 7.50 29.71 8.79
C ALA A 3 7.25 29.58 10.31
N ALA A 4 6.46 30.48 10.92
CA ALA A 4 6.12 30.40 12.34
C ALA A 4 5.21 29.21 12.70
N HIS A 5 4.59 28.56 11.69
CA HIS A 5 3.73 27.39 11.86
C HIS A 5 4.43 26.07 11.55
N LEU A 6 5.75 26.09 11.29
CA LEU A 6 6.52 24.90 10.97
C LEU A 6 6.77 24.05 12.23
N ASP A 7 6.67 22.72 12.11
CA ASP A 7 6.98 21.79 13.21
C ASP A 7 8.42 22.09 13.73
N PRO A 8 8.63 22.20 15.05
CA PRO A 8 9.94 22.49 15.62
C PRO A 8 11.08 21.56 15.16
N VAL A 9 10.79 20.31 14.77
CA VAL A 9 11.80 19.39 14.24
C VAL A 9 12.29 19.76 12.84
N LEU A 10 11.54 20.58 12.12
CA LEU A 10 11.84 21.05 10.76
C LEU A 10 12.51 22.43 10.75
N LEU A 11 12.76 23.05 11.91
CA LEU A 11 13.45 24.33 12.04
C LEU A 11 14.94 24.18 11.69
N HIS A 12 15.23 24.04 10.40
CA HIS A 12 16.55 23.95 9.82
C HIS A 12 16.71 25.02 8.73
N PRO A 13 17.87 25.70 8.58
CA PRO A 13 18.04 26.78 7.61
C PRO A 13 17.62 26.42 6.19
N ALA A 14 17.96 25.21 5.73
CA ALA A 14 17.59 24.73 4.40
C ALA A 14 16.08 24.50 4.22
N MET A 15 15.34 24.18 5.29
CA MET A 15 13.89 24.06 5.25
C MET A 15 13.22 25.43 5.26
N LEU A 16 13.66 26.33 6.15
CA LEU A 16 13.14 27.69 6.24
C LEU A 16 13.26 28.45 4.91
N ALA A 17 14.39 28.31 4.20
CA ALA A 17 14.59 28.91 2.89
C ALA A 17 13.61 28.41 1.80
N ARG A 18 12.97 27.25 2.01
CA ARG A 18 12.04 26.62 1.06
C ARG A 18 10.57 26.83 1.39
N MET A 19 10.26 27.26 2.61
CA MET A 19 8.90 27.50 3.10
C MET A 19 8.41 28.89 2.68
N SER A 20 8.03 29.02 1.41
CA SER A 20 7.55 30.27 0.80
C SER A 20 6.13 30.65 1.20
N ASP A 21 5.31 29.66 1.56
CA ASP A 21 3.87 29.81 1.76
C ASP A 21 3.34 28.80 2.79
N ILE A 22 2.08 28.97 3.18
CA ILE A 22 1.44 28.16 4.23
C ILE A 22 1.15 26.72 3.76
N GLU A 23 0.93 26.49 2.47
CA GLU A 23 0.63 25.17 1.90
C GLU A 23 1.86 24.26 2.01
N ARG A 24 3.04 24.79 1.69
CA ARG A 24 4.31 24.08 1.86
C ARG A 24 4.61 23.75 3.32
N VAL A 25 4.34 24.69 4.23
CA VAL A 25 4.49 24.45 5.68
C VAL A 25 3.56 23.33 6.14
N THR A 26 2.31 23.37 5.70
CA THR A 26 1.30 22.34 6.02
C THR A 26 1.73 20.98 5.48
N THR A 27 2.21 20.92 4.24
CA THR A 27 2.71 19.70 3.61
C THR A 27 3.92 19.13 4.34
N ALA A 28 4.85 19.99 4.78
CA ALA A 28 6.04 19.56 5.52
C ALA A 28 5.67 18.99 6.90
N ASN A 29 4.77 19.65 7.63
CA ASN A 29 4.25 19.16 8.90
C ASN A 29 3.51 17.82 8.72
N ALA A 30 2.69 17.69 7.67
CA ALA A 30 2.00 16.44 7.35
C ALA A 30 2.98 15.30 7.02
N ALA A 31 4.08 15.60 6.32
CA ALA A 31 5.12 14.61 6.05
C ALA A 31 5.77 14.08 7.35
N VAL A 32 6.05 14.96 8.32
CA VAL A 32 6.54 14.55 9.65
C VAL A 32 5.52 13.69 10.38
N ALA A 33 4.24 14.07 10.37
CA ALA A 33 3.17 13.31 11.00
C ALA A 33 3.06 11.89 10.43
N VAL A 34 3.12 11.75 9.10
CA VAL A 34 3.14 10.44 8.42
C VAL A 34 4.38 9.64 8.79
N ILE A 35 5.57 10.25 8.79
CA ILE A 35 6.80 9.54 9.17
C ILE A 35 6.68 9.01 10.61
N ARG A 36 6.23 9.83 11.56
CA ARG A 36 6.07 9.43 12.97
C ARG A 36 5.04 8.30 13.15
N SER A 37 3.98 8.25 12.35
CA SER A 37 2.96 7.19 12.48
C SER A 37 3.46 5.82 12.01
N VAL A 38 4.36 5.77 11.02
CA VAL A 38 4.82 4.52 10.40
C VAL A 38 6.28 4.15 10.69
N VAL A 39 7.05 5.05 11.30
CA VAL A 39 8.45 4.87 11.72
C VAL A 39 8.54 5.10 13.23
N PRO A 40 8.49 4.02 14.05
CA PRO A 40 8.50 4.13 15.52
C PRO A 40 9.72 4.87 16.07
N ASP A 41 10.87 4.76 15.40
CA ASP A 41 12.15 5.35 15.82
C ASP A 41 12.36 6.77 15.30
N ALA A 42 11.36 7.40 14.68
CA ALA A 42 11.43 8.78 14.19
C ALA A 42 11.30 9.79 15.34
N THR A 43 12.27 9.77 16.26
CA THR A 43 12.38 10.75 17.33
C THR A 43 12.66 12.14 16.78
N ASP A 44 12.31 13.18 17.52
CA ASP A 44 12.62 14.56 17.18
C ASP A 44 14.10 14.77 16.84
N GLU A 45 14.98 14.15 17.62
CA GLU A 45 16.42 14.25 17.42
C GLU A 45 16.85 13.57 16.10
N ALA A 46 16.35 12.36 15.84
CA ALA A 46 16.67 11.65 14.61
C ALA A 46 16.15 12.40 13.36
N LEU A 47 14.94 12.98 13.46
CA LEU A 47 14.37 13.83 12.42
C LEU A 47 15.24 15.06 12.17
N ARG A 48 15.64 15.81 13.21
CA ARG A 48 16.53 16.97 13.08
C ARG A 48 17.87 16.61 12.46
N GLN A 49 18.54 15.58 12.97
CA GLN A 49 19.82 15.11 12.42
C GLN A 49 19.72 14.71 10.94
N SER A 50 18.59 14.14 10.53
CA SER A 50 18.38 13.80 9.11
C SER A 50 18.29 15.01 8.18
N LEU A 51 18.07 16.21 8.72
CA LEU A 51 18.01 17.46 7.97
C LEU A 51 19.41 18.07 7.75
N ASP A 52 20.42 17.68 8.52
CA ASP A 52 21.79 18.21 8.39
C ASP A 52 22.40 17.92 7.00
N GLY A 53 21.92 16.87 6.34
CA GLY A 53 22.28 16.53 4.95
C GLY A 53 21.54 17.33 3.88
N LEU A 54 20.57 18.19 4.25
CA LEU A 54 19.83 19.04 3.32
C LEU A 54 20.59 20.34 3.05
N SER A 55 21.11 20.50 1.85
CA SER A 55 21.55 21.78 1.31
C SER A 55 20.47 22.41 0.44
N ALA A 56 20.59 23.68 0.07
CA ALA A 56 19.65 24.36 -0.83
C ALA A 56 19.48 23.64 -2.19
N THR A 57 20.54 23.00 -2.68
CA THR A 57 20.58 22.18 -3.90
C THR A 57 20.43 20.67 -3.64
N GLY A 58 20.30 20.27 -2.39
CA GLY A 58 20.16 18.88 -1.96
C GLY A 58 18.74 18.35 -2.19
N PRO A 59 18.44 17.14 -1.66
CA PRO A 59 17.16 16.48 -1.84
C PRO A 59 15.98 17.38 -1.49
N SER A 60 14.92 17.31 -2.29
CA SER A 60 13.62 17.92 -2.00
C SER A 60 13.00 17.34 -0.73
N LEU A 61 12.05 18.05 -0.14
CA LEU A 61 11.24 17.56 0.99
C LEU A 61 10.62 16.19 0.70
N GLY A 62 10.14 15.98 -0.53
CA GLY A 62 9.57 14.71 -0.95
C GLY A 62 10.59 13.57 -0.99
N GLU A 63 11.81 13.83 -1.48
CA GLU A 63 12.89 12.84 -1.49
C GLU A 63 13.39 12.51 -0.08
N TRP A 64 13.49 13.52 0.79
CA TRP A 64 13.80 13.34 2.20
C TRP A 64 12.76 12.44 2.89
N ALA A 65 11.48 12.77 2.75
CA ALA A 65 10.39 12.01 3.36
C ALA A 65 10.32 10.57 2.82
N ARG A 66 10.39 10.39 1.49
CA ARG A 66 10.47 9.05 0.89
C ARG A 66 11.70 8.28 1.37
N GLY A 67 12.82 8.97 1.59
CA GLY A 67 14.05 8.40 2.14
C GLY A 67 13.87 7.83 3.54
N TRP A 68 13.09 8.50 4.40
CA TRP A 68 12.68 7.95 5.70
C TRP A 68 11.83 6.70 5.55
N LEU A 69 10.76 6.80 4.75
CA LEU A 69 9.82 5.69 4.54
C LEU A 69 10.52 4.45 3.97
N ARG A 70 11.31 4.60 2.89
CA ARG A 70 12.04 3.49 2.26
C ARG A 70 13.02 2.80 3.20
N ARG A 71 13.61 3.50 4.17
CA ARG A 71 14.70 2.94 4.98
C ARG A 71 14.24 2.45 6.35
N ARG A 72 13.21 3.07 6.93
CA ARG A 72 12.90 2.95 8.36
C ARG A 72 11.43 2.58 8.65
N MET A 73 10.54 2.64 7.66
CA MET A 73 9.14 2.24 7.85
C MET A 73 9.04 0.78 8.25
N SER A 74 8.29 0.53 9.33
CA SER A 74 8.06 -0.82 9.90
C SER A 74 6.62 -1.02 10.38
N ARG A 75 5.75 -0.03 10.17
CA ARG A 75 4.31 -0.11 10.43
C ARG A 75 3.55 0.40 9.21
N VAL A 76 2.29 0.00 9.11
CA VAL A 76 1.32 0.58 8.19
C VAL A 76 0.22 1.28 9.01
N PRO A 77 -0.41 2.35 8.50
CA PRO A 77 -1.37 3.15 9.28
C PRO A 77 -2.79 2.58 9.27
N VAL A 78 -2.98 1.34 8.82
CA VAL A 78 -4.26 0.63 8.68
C VAL A 78 -4.07 -0.81 9.16
N GLU A 79 -5.10 -1.41 9.74
CA GLU A 79 -5.02 -2.83 10.14
C GLU A 79 -4.95 -3.71 8.88
N PRO A 80 -3.89 -4.51 8.69
CA PRO A 80 -3.79 -5.39 7.54
C PRO A 80 -4.81 -6.54 7.65
N PRO A 81 -5.52 -6.92 6.57
CA PRO A 81 -6.51 -8.01 6.62
C PRO A 81 -5.88 -9.39 6.87
N ILE A 82 -4.60 -9.55 6.54
CA ILE A 82 -3.87 -10.81 6.76
C ILE A 82 -2.94 -10.64 7.96
N PRO A 83 -2.96 -11.58 8.93
CA PRO A 83 -2.06 -11.56 10.08
C PRO A 83 -0.58 -11.59 9.69
N ALA A 84 0.28 -10.95 10.48
CA ALA A 84 1.72 -10.86 10.21
C ALA A 84 2.46 -12.22 10.22
N ASN A 85 1.87 -13.24 10.84
CA ASN A 85 2.41 -14.60 10.95
C ASN A 85 1.75 -15.59 9.97
N ASP A 86 1.06 -15.10 8.95
CA ASP A 86 0.47 -15.95 7.92
C ASP A 86 1.56 -16.77 7.19
N PRO A 87 1.34 -18.08 6.96
CA PRO A 87 2.36 -18.95 6.37
C PRO A 87 2.55 -18.75 4.86
N GLU A 88 1.62 -18.11 4.17
CA GLU A 88 1.58 -18.05 2.70
C GLU A 88 1.61 -16.61 2.16
N LEU A 89 1.20 -15.63 2.96
CA LEU A 89 1.15 -14.22 2.59
C LEU A 89 1.98 -13.37 3.53
N ARG A 90 2.92 -12.62 2.97
CA ARG A 90 3.79 -11.72 3.73
C ARG A 90 3.54 -10.27 3.37
N LEU A 91 3.14 -9.46 4.34
CA LEU A 91 3.01 -8.02 4.16
C LEU A 91 4.39 -7.39 3.87
N ILE A 92 4.48 -6.57 2.82
CA ILE A 92 5.70 -5.89 2.40
C ILE A 92 5.58 -4.39 2.69
N GLN A 93 6.58 -3.83 3.37
CA GLN A 93 6.62 -2.43 3.77
C GLN A 93 8.03 -1.85 3.81
N GLY A 94 8.14 -0.52 3.77
CA GLY A 94 9.40 0.20 3.93
C GLY A 94 10.53 -0.29 3.01
N ARG A 95 11.60 -0.83 3.62
CA ARG A 95 12.79 -1.33 2.90
C ARG A 95 12.49 -2.53 2.01
N GLU A 96 11.53 -3.35 2.41
CA GLU A 96 11.19 -4.58 1.71
C GLU A 96 10.56 -4.30 0.34
N MET A 97 9.96 -3.11 0.16
CA MET A 97 9.43 -2.66 -1.13
C MET A 97 10.54 -2.53 -2.19
N ALA A 98 11.74 -2.09 -1.80
CA ALA A 98 12.88 -1.98 -2.71
C ALA A 98 13.43 -3.37 -3.07
N ASP A 99 13.52 -4.26 -2.10
CA ASP A 99 13.94 -5.64 -2.32
C ASP A 99 12.94 -6.41 -3.19
N LEU A 100 11.65 -6.21 -2.98
CA LEU A 100 10.57 -6.75 -3.80
C LEU A 100 10.69 -6.24 -5.24
N GLY A 101 10.84 -4.93 -5.45
CA GLY A 101 11.00 -4.32 -6.76
C GLY A 101 12.17 -4.89 -7.56
N ARG A 102 13.31 -5.13 -6.89
CA ARG A 102 14.47 -5.77 -7.52
C ARG A 102 14.22 -7.23 -7.87
N ARG A 103 13.63 -8.03 -6.97
CA ARG A 103 13.38 -9.47 -7.20
C ARG A 103 12.32 -9.70 -8.27
N PHE A 104 11.23 -8.95 -8.22
CA PHE A 104 10.13 -9.02 -9.16
C PHE A 104 10.36 -8.17 -10.42
N GLN A 105 11.43 -7.37 -10.50
CA GLN A 105 11.68 -6.45 -11.62
C GLN A 105 10.44 -5.57 -11.91
N ASN A 106 9.87 -4.99 -10.85
CA ASN A 106 8.66 -4.17 -10.92
C ASN A 106 8.85 -2.84 -10.18
N CYS A 107 7.80 -2.01 -10.20
CA CYS A 107 7.85 -0.65 -9.65
C CYS A 107 7.61 -0.56 -8.14
N ALA A 108 7.65 -1.66 -7.38
CA ALA A 108 7.32 -1.65 -5.94
C ALA A 108 8.16 -0.65 -5.13
N ALA A 109 9.43 -0.44 -5.49
CA ALA A 109 10.32 0.52 -4.83
C ALA A 109 9.76 1.96 -4.81
N ASP A 110 8.95 2.32 -5.81
CA ASP A 110 8.33 3.65 -5.95
C ASP A 110 6.97 3.76 -5.28
N ARG A 111 6.43 2.66 -4.74
CA ARG A 111 5.07 2.60 -4.18
C ARG A 111 5.00 2.76 -2.65
N VAL A 112 6.13 2.91 -1.96
CA VAL A 112 6.16 3.03 -0.48
C VAL A 112 5.26 4.16 0.06
N GLY A 113 5.07 5.24 -0.71
CA GLY A 113 4.19 6.34 -0.33
C GLY A 113 2.73 5.92 -0.19
N TYR A 114 2.25 5.01 -1.05
CA TYR A 114 0.87 4.50 -0.95
C TYR A 114 0.66 3.70 0.34
N VAL A 115 1.67 2.90 0.73
CA VAL A 115 1.65 2.11 1.96
C VAL A 115 1.71 3.01 3.19
N ALA A 116 2.58 4.03 3.17
CA ALA A 116 2.71 4.98 4.27
C ALA A 116 1.44 5.82 4.49
N LEU A 117 0.62 6.01 3.45
CA LEU A 117 -0.68 6.67 3.53
C LEU A 117 -1.84 5.69 3.79
N GLY A 118 -1.57 4.39 3.90
CA GLY A 118 -2.60 3.36 4.11
C GLY A 118 -3.53 3.14 2.91
N SER A 119 -3.25 3.80 1.78
CA SER A 119 -4.10 3.72 0.58
C SER A 119 -3.94 2.41 -0.18
N ARG A 120 -2.78 1.74 -0.01
CA ARG A 120 -2.48 0.45 -0.61
C ARG A 120 -1.68 -0.42 0.34
N LEU A 121 -1.90 -1.73 0.28
CA LEU A 121 -1.06 -2.74 0.92
C LEU A 121 -0.48 -3.66 -0.16
N TYR A 122 0.73 -4.17 0.07
CA TYR A 122 1.38 -5.11 -0.83
C TYR A 122 1.69 -6.38 -0.08
N TYR A 123 1.25 -7.51 -0.62
CA TYR A 123 1.55 -8.83 -0.06
C TYR A 123 2.33 -9.65 -1.07
N GLU A 124 3.39 -10.29 -0.60
CA GLU A 124 4.12 -11.30 -1.35
C GLU A 124 3.54 -12.68 -1.04
N TRP A 125 3.23 -13.43 -2.09
CA TRP A 125 2.93 -14.86 -2.00
C TRP A 125 4.22 -15.64 -1.79
N ILE A 126 4.28 -16.33 -0.66
CA ILE A 126 5.37 -17.23 -0.24
C ILE A 126 4.90 -18.68 -0.07
N GLY A 127 3.64 -18.96 -0.43
CA GLY A 127 3.06 -20.30 -0.45
C GLY A 127 3.58 -21.16 -1.61
N PHE A 128 2.92 -22.29 -1.85
CA PHE A 128 3.29 -23.20 -2.93
C PHE A 128 3.07 -22.58 -4.31
N GLY A 129 3.94 -22.91 -5.27
CA GLY A 129 3.88 -22.41 -6.64
C GLY A 129 4.85 -21.28 -6.92
N GLU A 130 4.57 -20.50 -7.96
CA GLU A 130 5.42 -19.38 -8.36
C GLU A 130 5.18 -18.12 -7.51
N PRO A 131 6.22 -17.28 -7.33
CA PRO A 131 6.10 -16.06 -6.54
C PRO A 131 5.21 -15.02 -7.22
N ALA A 132 4.30 -14.43 -6.44
CA ALA A 132 3.38 -13.40 -6.88
C ALA A 132 3.27 -12.26 -5.87
N VAL A 133 2.78 -11.10 -6.31
CA VAL A 133 2.51 -9.94 -5.46
C VAL A 133 1.08 -9.50 -5.68
N ALA A 134 0.33 -9.41 -4.58
CA ALA A 134 -0.99 -8.79 -4.57
C ALA A 134 -0.89 -7.34 -4.11
N GLU A 135 -1.50 -6.43 -4.87
CA GLU A 135 -1.77 -5.05 -4.48
C GLU A 135 -3.21 -4.98 -3.98
N LEU A 136 -3.39 -4.60 -2.71
CA LEU A 136 -4.69 -4.26 -2.17
C LEU A 136 -4.87 -2.74 -2.19
N ARG A 137 -6.06 -2.28 -2.58
CA ARG A 137 -6.47 -0.87 -2.45
C ARG A 137 -7.45 -0.72 -1.31
N SER A 138 -7.23 0.28 -0.46
CA SER A 138 -8.17 0.63 0.60
C SER A 138 -9.41 1.31 0.04
N LEU A 139 -10.58 0.96 0.56
CA LEU A 139 -11.86 1.60 0.30
C LEU A 139 -12.41 2.12 1.63
N SER A 140 -12.98 3.32 1.62
CA SER A 140 -13.73 3.84 2.77
C SER A 140 -15.19 3.41 2.65
N GLY A 141 -15.74 2.79 3.70
CA GLY A 141 -17.17 2.52 3.84
C GLY A 141 -17.73 3.13 5.12
N SER A 142 -19.05 3.05 5.29
CA SER A 142 -19.76 3.57 6.46
C SER A 142 -19.26 3.00 7.79
N ASN A 143 -18.82 1.74 7.78
CA ASN A 143 -18.40 1.01 8.98
C ASN A 143 -16.87 0.84 9.11
N GLY A 144 -16.08 1.53 8.28
CA GLY A 144 -14.62 1.51 8.38
C GLY A 144 -13.89 1.39 7.05
N ILE A 145 -12.71 0.78 7.11
CA ILE A 145 -11.83 0.58 5.96
C ILE A 145 -12.01 -0.85 5.45
N TYR A 146 -12.23 -0.98 4.15
CA TYR A 146 -12.28 -2.24 3.43
C TYR A 146 -11.10 -2.31 2.46
N PHE A 147 -10.79 -3.50 1.96
CA PHE A 147 -9.78 -3.68 0.93
C PHE A 147 -10.38 -4.38 -0.27
N VAL A 148 -9.87 -4.06 -1.46
CA VAL A 148 -10.11 -4.81 -2.69
C VAL A 148 -8.77 -5.23 -3.29
N ILE A 149 -8.73 -6.40 -3.93
CA ILE A 149 -7.58 -6.79 -4.76
C ILE A 149 -7.58 -5.89 -6.00
N GLU A 150 -6.62 -4.97 -6.08
CA GLU A 150 -6.48 -4.04 -7.19
C GLU A 150 -5.67 -4.66 -8.33
N ASP A 151 -4.61 -5.38 -7.99
CA ASP A 151 -3.75 -6.03 -8.97
C ASP A 151 -3.10 -7.28 -8.37
N LEU A 152 -2.76 -8.22 -9.24
CA LEU A 152 -2.05 -9.44 -8.91
C LEU A 152 -1.02 -9.74 -10.01
N LYS A 153 0.26 -9.75 -9.64
CA LYS A 153 1.35 -9.85 -10.61
C LYS A 153 2.44 -10.81 -10.19
N GLY A 154 2.90 -11.62 -11.13
CA GLY A 154 4.14 -12.39 -11.06
C GLY A 154 5.37 -11.52 -11.34
N THR A 155 6.51 -12.17 -11.54
CA THR A 155 7.76 -11.48 -11.87
C THR A 155 7.67 -10.77 -13.22
N ARG A 156 8.36 -9.63 -13.36
CA ARG A 156 8.32 -8.72 -14.53
C ARG A 156 6.91 -8.27 -14.90
N ASN A 157 6.02 -8.17 -13.91
CA ASN A 157 4.60 -7.87 -14.09
C ASN A 157 3.86 -8.88 -15.00
N SER A 158 4.30 -10.14 -15.00
CA SER A 158 3.56 -11.21 -15.67
C SER A 158 2.23 -11.50 -14.95
N GLU A 159 1.32 -12.15 -15.66
CA GLU A 159 0.23 -12.89 -15.02
C GLU A 159 0.83 -14.00 -14.14
N PRO A 160 0.32 -14.21 -12.92
CA PRO A 160 0.62 -15.42 -12.17
C PRO A 160 -0.06 -16.67 -12.77
N ASP A 161 0.44 -17.84 -12.41
CA ASP A 161 -0.23 -19.12 -12.62
C ASP A 161 -1.65 -19.12 -12.04
N ALA A 162 -2.59 -19.75 -12.75
CA ALA A 162 -4.00 -19.72 -12.39
C ALA A 162 -4.29 -20.34 -11.01
N GLU A 163 -3.58 -21.41 -10.63
CA GLU A 163 -3.77 -22.03 -9.32
C GLU A 163 -3.18 -21.16 -8.20
N VAL A 164 -2.05 -20.49 -8.45
CA VAL A 164 -1.49 -19.49 -7.54
C VAL A 164 -2.45 -18.31 -7.37
N ALA A 165 -2.97 -17.77 -8.46
CA ALA A 165 -3.91 -16.66 -8.42
C ALA A 165 -5.17 -17.02 -7.64
N LYS A 166 -5.75 -18.19 -7.92
CA LYS A 166 -6.90 -18.73 -7.21
C LYS A 166 -6.63 -18.91 -5.72
N ALA A 167 -5.47 -19.46 -5.34
CA ALA A 167 -5.08 -19.63 -3.95
C ALA A 167 -4.98 -18.28 -3.22
N ILE A 168 -4.31 -17.30 -3.82
CA ILE A 168 -4.18 -15.94 -3.27
C ILE A 168 -5.54 -15.29 -3.07
N CYS A 169 -6.41 -15.36 -4.08
CA CYS A 169 -7.75 -14.77 -4.01
C CYS A 169 -8.60 -15.42 -2.93
N LYS A 170 -8.51 -16.76 -2.79
CA LYS A 170 -9.17 -17.46 -1.70
C LYS A 170 -8.70 -16.98 -0.33
N ARG A 171 -7.38 -16.88 -0.11
CA ARG A 171 -6.83 -16.40 1.17
C ARG A 171 -7.33 -15.00 1.52
N PHE A 172 -7.37 -14.09 0.56
CA PHE A 172 -7.88 -12.74 0.77
C PHE A 172 -9.39 -12.69 1.01
N SER A 173 -10.17 -13.47 0.28
CA SER A 173 -11.61 -13.54 0.50
C SER A 173 -11.95 -14.13 1.88
N ASP A 174 -11.25 -15.19 2.29
CA ASP A 174 -11.39 -15.76 3.64
C ASP A 174 -11.08 -14.71 4.74
N ALA A 175 -10.27 -13.69 4.42
CA ALA A 175 -9.93 -12.57 5.30
C ALA A 175 -10.84 -11.33 5.13
N GLY A 176 -11.93 -11.44 4.37
CA GLY A 176 -12.91 -10.36 4.17
C GLY A 176 -12.47 -9.27 3.18
N VAL A 177 -11.43 -9.51 2.38
CA VAL A 177 -11.06 -8.62 1.28
C VAL A 177 -12.08 -8.78 0.16
N LEU A 178 -12.58 -7.65 -0.32
CA LEU A 178 -13.59 -7.55 -1.36
C LEU A 178 -12.97 -7.81 -2.74
N THR A 179 -13.84 -8.13 -3.69
CA THR A 179 -13.48 -8.27 -5.11
C THR A 179 -14.42 -7.42 -5.96
N TYR A 180 -13.98 -7.08 -7.16
CA TYR A 180 -14.89 -6.46 -8.13
C TYR A 180 -16.05 -7.39 -8.44
N ARG A 181 -17.25 -6.80 -8.58
CA ARG A 181 -18.43 -7.53 -9.04
C ARG A 181 -18.34 -7.68 -10.55
N ASP A 182 -18.61 -8.88 -11.02
CA ASP A 182 -18.72 -9.16 -12.43
C ASP A 182 -20.09 -9.74 -12.78
N GLU A 183 -20.94 -8.88 -13.33
CA GLU A 183 -22.30 -9.22 -13.77
C GLU A 183 -22.28 -10.30 -14.88
N ALA A 184 -21.18 -10.46 -15.64
CA ALA A 184 -21.07 -11.48 -16.67
C ALA A 184 -20.88 -12.90 -16.09
N LYS A 185 -20.48 -13.04 -14.81
CA LYS A 185 -20.37 -14.36 -14.14
C LYS A 185 -21.74 -15.04 -13.97
N GLY A 186 -22.82 -14.28 -13.80
CA GLY A 186 -24.19 -14.80 -13.72
C GLY A 186 -24.77 -15.28 -15.06
N HIS A 187 -24.10 -15.00 -16.18
CA HIS A 187 -24.58 -15.27 -17.53
C HIS A 187 -23.83 -16.40 -18.25
N GLY A 188 -22.91 -17.10 -17.57
CA GLY A 188 -22.20 -18.26 -18.14
C GLY A 188 -21.17 -17.89 -19.21
N PHE A 189 -20.76 -16.63 -19.29
CA PHE A 189 -19.68 -16.21 -20.17
C PHE A 189 -18.34 -16.71 -19.61
N GLY A 190 -17.85 -17.83 -20.17
CA GLY A 190 -16.63 -18.49 -19.72
C GLY A 190 -15.35 -17.70 -19.97
N SER A 191 -14.24 -18.22 -19.44
CA SER A 191 -12.88 -17.66 -19.53
C SER A 191 -12.44 -17.32 -20.96
N ALA A 192 -12.95 -18.01 -21.99
CA ALA A 192 -12.65 -17.73 -23.39
C ALA A 192 -13.13 -16.35 -23.88
N LEU A 193 -14.31 -15.89 -23.43
CA LEU A 193 -14.81 -14.56 -23.82
C LEU A 193 -13.99 -13.46 -23.15
N ARG A 194 -13.62 -13.67 -21.89
CA ARG A 194 -12.75 -12.76 -21.13
C ARG A 194 -11.40 -12.59 -21.81
N HIS A 195 -10.79 -13.72 -22.20
CA HIS A 195 -9.56 -13.73 -22.98
C HIS A 195 -9.70 -12.99 -24.31
N LEU A 196 -10.77 -13.25 -25.06
CA LEU A 196 -11.06 -12.56 -26.32
C LEU A 196 -11.21 -11.04 -26.15
N LEU A 197 -11.83 -10.60 -25.05
CA LEU A 197 -12.06 -9.19 -24.75
C LEU A 197 -10.87 -8.52 -24.02
N GLY A 198 -9.80 -9.28 -23.71
CA GLY A 198 -8.67 -8.78 -22.93
C GLY A 198 -9.01 -8.41 -21.49
N VAL A 199 -10.09 -8.96 -20.94
CA VAL A 199 -10.54 -8.73 -19.56
C VAL A 199 -9.98 -9.84 -18.68
N TRP A 200 -9.23 -9.45 -17.65
CA TRP A 200 -8.68 -10.39 -16.67
C TRP A 200 -9.11 -9.93 -15.29
N GLU A 201 -9.91 -10.77 -14.64
CA GLU A 201 -10.25 -10.60 -13.24
C GLU A 201 -9.76 -11.83 -12.51
N CYS A 202 -9.33 -11.63 -11.28
CA CYS A 202 -9.09 -12.73 -10.35
C CYS A 202 -10.36 -13.61 -10.28
N GLU A 203 -10.27 -14.82 -10.84
CA GLU A 203 -11.37 -15.77 -10.82
C GLU A 203 -11.56 -16.26 -9.38
N PHE A 204 -12.78 -16.13 -8.88
CA PHE A 204 -13.13 -16.54 -7.54
C PHE A 204 -14.25 -17.58 -7.58
N ILE A 205 -14.14 -18.57 -6.70
CA ILE A 205 -15.21 -19.50 -6.38
C ILE A 205 -16.00 -18.84 -5.25
N GLU A 206 -17.27 -18.52 -5.50
CA GLU A 206 -18.15 -18.00 -4.44
C GLU A 206 -18.12 -18.94 -3.23
N PRO A 207 -17.88 -18.44 -2.00
CA PRO A 207 -18.17 -19.19 -0.80
C PRO A 207 -19.69 -19.38 -0.78
N ASP A 208 -20.14 -20.56 -0.39
CA ASP A 208 -21.57 -20.88 -0.27
C ASP A 208 -22.33 -19.71 0.36
N ALA A 209 -23.34 -19.25 -0.37
CA ALA A 209 -24.04 -18.00 -0.13
C ALA A 209 -24.59 -17.90 1.29
N ASP A 210 -24.09 -16.92 2.06
CA ASP A 210 -24.87 -16.26 3.11
C ASP A 210 -24.31 -14.86 3.47
N ILE A 211 -23.88 -14.07 2.48
CA ILE A 211 -23.47 -12.67 2.69
C ILE A 211 -24.66 -11.70 2.54
N SER A 212 -25.82 -12.17 2.06
CA SER A 212 -27.02 -11.33 1.93
C SER A 212 -27.56 -10.80 3.27
N ASN A 213 -27.14 -11.34 4.41
CA ASN A 213 -27.60 -10.87 5.73
C ASN A 213 -26.69 -9.79 6.37
N LEU A 214 -25.54 -9.45 5.80
CA LEU A 214 -24.60 -8.49 6.42
C LEU A 214 -24.85 -7.02 6.06
N LEU A 215 -25.69 -6.74 5.06
CA LEU A 215 -26.03 -5.37 4.65
C LEU A 215 -27.45 -4.94 5.05
N ASP A 216 -28.31 -5.88 5.47
CA ASP A 216 -29.73 -5.61 5.77
C ASP A 216 -30.07 -5.55 7.28
N GLU A 217 -29.16 -5.89 8.19
CA GLU A 217 -29.39 -5.77 9.65
C GLU A 217 -29.02 -4.39 10.25
N ALA A 218 -28.85 -3.36 9.43
CA ALA A 218 -28.53 -1.99 9.87
C ALA A 218 -29.54 -0.93 9.38
N ALA A 219 -30.81 -1.32 9.18
CA ALA A 219 -31.93 -0.41 8.94
C ALA A 219 -32.70 -0.08 10.23
#